data_AF-A0A2V6JX69-F1
#
_entry.id   AF-A0A2V6JX69-F1
#
_cell.length_a   1.000
_cell.length_b   1.000
_cell.length_c   1.000
_cell.angle_alpha   90.00
_cell.angle_beta   90.00
_cell.angle_gamma   90.00
#
_symmetry.space_group_name_H-M   'P 1'
#
loop_
_entity.id
_entity.type
_entity.pdbx_description
1 polymer ?
#
loop_
_entity_poly.entity_id
_entity_poly.type
_entity_poly.pdbx_seq_one_letter_code
_entity_poly.pdbx_strand_id
1 'polypeptide(L)'
;MNNAIVDLVAALRERLAIIGDENSRRDPEKHTARLRAVSERIDNQAAALPKPIDPQLAHFLQRKSYDKALELLEGRAASTN
;
A
#
# COMPACT_ATOMS: atom_id res chain seq x y z
N MET A 1 15.63 -5.77 7.60
CA MET A 1 14.46 -5.30 6.82
C MET A 1 13.99 -4.00 7.43
N ASN A 2 13.80 -2.94 6.65
CA ASN A 2 13.23 -1.70 7.19
C ASN A 2 11.79 -1.98 7.60
N ASN A 3 11.49 -1.99 8.91
CA ASN A 3 10.14 -2.23 9.43
C ASN A 3 9.10 -1.37 8.69
N ALA A 4 9.40 -0.10 8.44
CA ALA A 4 8.53 0.81 7.70
C ALA A 4 8.14 0.33 6.28
N ILE A 5 9.04 -0.38 5.57
CA ILE A 5 8.73 -0.96 4.25
C ILE A 5 7.82 -2.17 4.41
N VAL A 6 8.07 -3.04 5.41
CA VAL A 6 7.24 -4.21 5.69
C VAL A 6 5.82 -3.79 6.09
N ASP A 7 5.73 -2.78 6.95
CA ASP A 7 4.47 -2.16 7.38
C ASP A 7 3.71 -1.55 6.18
N LEU A 8 4.41 -0.90 5.25
CA LEU A 8 3.82 -0.36 4.02
C LEU A 8 3.30 -1.48 3.10
N VAL A 9 4.09 -2.53 2.87
CA VAL A 9 3.70 -3.72 2.08
C VAL A 9 2.45 -4.36 2.66
N ALA A 10 2.38 -4.51 3.97
CA ALA A 10 1.22 -5.07 4.66
C ALA A 10 -0.04 -4.22 4.43
N ALA A 11 0.07 -2.89 4.54
CA ALA A 11 -1.05 -1.99 4.30
C ALA A 11 -1.52 -2.00 2.83
N LEU A 12 -0.59 -2.10 1.87
CA LEU A 12 -0.91 -2.24 0.44
C LEU A 12 -1.68 -3.53 0.16
N ARG A 13 -1.22 -4.67 0.71
CA ARG A 13 -1.93 -5.96 0.60
C ARG A 13 -3.30 -5.92 1.25
N GLU A 14 -3.42 -5.33 2.44
CA GLU A 14 -4.71 -5.15 3.13
C GLU A 14 -5.68 -4.35 2.25
N ARG A 15 -5.22 -3.28 1.60
CA ARG A 15 -6.04 -2.50 0.68
C ARG A 15 -6.54 -3.33 -0.51
N LEU A 16 -5.67 -4.12 -1.14
CA LEU A 16 -6.04 -4.97 -2.27
C LEU A 16 -7.03 -6.06 -1.85
N ALA A 17 -6.82 -6.66 -0.68
CA ALA A 17 -7.76 -7.63 -0.11
C ALA A 17 -9.14 -7.01 0.14
N ILE A 18 -9.20 -5.75 0.64
CA ILE A 18 -10.46 -5.04 0.81
C ILE A 18 -11.16 -4.83 -0.54
N ILE A 19 -10.44 -4.42 -1.60
CA ILE A 19 -11.01 -4.23 -2.95
C ILE A 19 -11.54 -5.55 -3.52
N GLY A 20 -10.84 -6.66 -3.27
CA GLY A 20 -11.26 -8.00 -3.68
C GLY A 20 -12.39 -8.61 -2.83
N ASP A 21 -12.74 -7.99 -1.70
CA ASP A 21 -13.80 -8.50 -0.81
C ASP A 21 -15.19 -8.18 -1.40
N GLU A 22 -15.75 -9.16 -2.12
CA GLU A 22 -17.07 -9.07 -2.74
C GLU A 22 -18.22 -8.83 -1.74
N ASN A 23 -17.98 -9.08 -0.43
CA ASN A 23 -18.92 -8.75 0.66
C ASN A 23 -19.21 -7.25 0.76
N SER A 24 -18.33 -6.40 0.21
CA SER A 24 -18.55 -4.97 0.07
C SER A 24 -19.84 -4.60 -0.68
N ARG A 25 -20.39 -5.50 -1.51
CA ARG A 25 -21.65 -5.24 -2.21
C ARG A 25 -22.83 -4.99 -1.26
N ARG A 26 -22.75 -5.46 -0.01
CA ARG A 26 -23.78 -5.22 1.01
C ARG A 26 -23.65 -3.85 1.69
N ASP A 27 -22.44 -3.31 1.82
CA ASP A 27 -22.16 -2.06 2.54
C ASP A 27 -21.08 -1.21 1.83
N PRO A 28 -21.43 -0.52 0.73
CA PRO A 28 -20.48 0.28 -0.05
C PRO A 28 -19.87 1.44 0.77
N GLU A 29 -20.62 1.99 1.72
CA GLU A 29 -20.14 3.07 2.60
C GLU A 29 -19.03 2.58 3.53
N LYS A 30 -19.25 1.42 4.17
CA LYS A 30 -18.28 0.81 5.09
C LYS A 30 -17.00 0.40 4.36
N HIS A 31 -17.13 -0.14 3.15
CA HIS A 31 -15.98 -0.48 2.32
C HIS A 31 -15.19 0.75 1.89
N THR A 32 -15.87 1.80 1.42
CA THR A 32 -15.20 3.06 1.04
C THR A 32 -14.49 3.69 2.24
N ALA A 33 -15.10 3.67 3.43
CA ALA A 33 -14.48 4.14 4.66
C ALA A 33 -13.22 3.34 5.02
N ARG A 34 -13.26 2.00 4.90
CA ARG A 34 -12.08 1.14 5.10
C ARG A 34 -10.98 1.44 4.09
N LEU A 35 -11.32 1.57 2.81
CA LEU A 35 -10.35 1.92 1.76
C LEU A 35 -9.69 3.27 2.03
N ARG A 36 -10.46 4.26 2.49
CA ARG A 36 -9.92 5.57 2.87
C ARG A 36 -8.96 5.45 4.06
N ALA A 37 -9.37 4.77 5.13
CA ALA A 37 -8.54 4.58 6.32
C ALA A 37 -7.20 3.89 6.01
N VAL A 38 -7.21 2.85 5.17
CA VAL A 38 -5.99 2.18 4.74
C VAL A 38 -5.16 3.08 3.82
N SER A 39 -5.78 3.85 2.94
CA SER A 39 -5.07 4.80 2.07
C SER A 39 -4.35 5.89 2.89
N GLU A 40 -4.98 6.40 3.96
CA GLU A 40 -4.35 7.36 4.89
C GLU A 40 -3.23 6.71 5.71
N ARG A 41 -3.36 5.45 6.13
CA ARG A 41 -2.25 4.72 6.77
C ARG A 41 -1.05 4.57 5.84
N ILE A 42 -1.30 4.22 4.58
CA ILE A 42 -0.25 4.11 3.55
C ILE A 42 0.48 5.45 3.37
N ASP A 43 -0.25 6.56 3.31
CA ASP A 43 0.36 7.89 3.13
C ASP A 43 1.24 8.27 4.32
N ASN A 44 0.76 8.04 5.55
CA ASN A 44 1.56 8.24 6.76
C ASN A 44 2.81 7.36 6.81
N GLN A 45 2.68 6.07 6.46
CA GLN A 45 3.82 5.15 6.39
C GLN A 45 4.82 5.57 5.32
N ALA A 46 4.34 6.00 4.16
CA ALA A 46 5.17 6.52 3.08
C ALA A 46 5.92 7.80 3.49
N ALA A 47 5.27 8.71 4.21
CA ALA A 47 5.88 9.91 4.76
C ALA A 47 6.92 9.59 5.86
N ALA A 48 6.69 8.52 6.62
CA ALA A 48 7.61 8.02 7.65
C ALA A 48 8.76 7.17 7.09
N LEU A 49 8.80 6.91 5.78
CA LEU A 49 9.90 6.15 5.18
C LEU A 49 11.24 6.91 5.29
N PRO A 50 12.33 6.18 5.58
CA PRO A 50 13.66 6.77 5.59
C PRO A 50 14.02 7.28 4.19
N LYS A 51 14.44 8.56 4.12
CA LYS A 51 14.90 9.17 2.86
C LYS A 51 16.34 8.77 2.56
N PRO A 52 16.70 8.53 1.28
CA PRO A 52 15.90 8.78 0.09
C PRO A 52 14.86 7.68 -0.18
N ILE A 53 13.61 8.09 -0.42
CA ILE A 53 12.58 7.20 -0.96
C ILE A 53 12.85 7.00 -2.45
N ASP A 54 12.56 5.81 -2.94
CA ASP A 54 12.71 5.51 -4.36
C ASP A 54 11.74 6.35 -5.21
N PRO A 55 12.21 6.98 -6.29
CA PRO A 55 11.36 7.81 -7.14
C PRO A 55 10.23 7.03 -7.82
N GLN A 56 10.42 5.73 -8.15
CA GLN A 56 9.33 4.92 -8.69
C GLN A 56 8.27 4.65 -7.64
N LEU A 57 8.68 4.34 -6.40
CA LEU A 57 7.76 4.15 -5.29
C LEU A 57 6.94 5.42 -5.03
N ALA A 58 7.61 6.58 -4.97
CA ALA A 58 6.94 7.86 -4.81
C ALA A 58 5.94 8.15 -5.94
N HIS A 59 6.30 7.82 -7.19
CA HIS A 59 5.41 7.97 -8.33
C HIS A 59 4.17 7.07 -8.23
N PHE A 60 4.34 5.81 -7.86
CA PHE A 60 3.21 4.88 -7.69
C PHE A 60 2.27 5.31 -6.56
N LEU A 61 2.81 5.79 -5.44
CA LEU A 61 2.02 6.32 -4.33
C LEU A 61 1.23 7.58 -4.74
N GLN A 62 1.86 8.52 -5.46
CA GLN A 62 1.17 9.71 -5.98
C GLN A 62 0.02 9.37 -6.94
N ARG A 63 0.20 8.34 -7.78
CA ARG A 63 -0.84 7.88 -8.73
C ARG A 63 -1.88 6.99 -8.09
N LYS A 64 -1.77 6.69 -6.79
CA LYS A 64 -2.59 5.69 -6.07
C LYS A 64 -2.54 4.30 -6.74
N SER A 65 -1.43 4.01 -7.41
CA SER A 65 -1.15 2.72 -8.04
C SER A 65 -0.55 1.76 -7.01
N TYR A 66 -1.34 1.42 -6.00
CA TYR A 66 -0.91 0.60 -4.86
C TYR A 66 -0.49 -0.82 -5.26
N ASP A 67 -1.11 -1.37 -6.30
CA ASP A 67 -0.74 -2.66 -6.90
C ASP A 67 0.71 -2.65 -7.43
N LYS A 68 1.06 -1.63 -8.24
CA LYS A 68 2.43 -1.43 -8.75
C LYS A 68 3.43 -1.09 -7.65
N ALA A 69 3.02 -0.33 -6.64
CA ALA A 69 3.85 -0.06 -5.48
C ALA A 69 4.18 -1.35 -4.71
N LEU A 70 3.19 -2.23 -4.54
CA LEU A 70 3.37 -3.53 -3.91
C LEU A 70 4.32 -4.40 -4.74
N GLU A 71 4.07 -4.55 -6.04
CA GLU A 71 4.95 -5.32 -6.95
C GLU A 71 6.39 -4.81 -6.92
N LEU A 72 6.60 -3.48 -6.90
CA LEU A 72 7.93 -2.89 -6.80
C LEU A 72 8.63 -3.25 -5.48
N LEU A 73 7.90 -3.18 -4.36
CA LEU A 73 8.44 -3.48 -3.03
C LEU A 73 8.72 -4.98 -2.85
N GLU A 74 7.81 -5.84 -3.31
CA GLU A 74 7.96 -7.30 -3.28
C GLU A 74 9.05 -7.77 -4.24
N GLY A 75 9.10 -7.23 -5.46
CA GLY A 75 10.14 -7.52 -6.44
C GLY A 75 11.53 -7.14 -5.94
N ARG A 76 11.67 -6.02 -5.22
CA ARG A 76 12.94 -5.64 -4.57
C ARG A 76 13.33 -6.56 -3.43
N ALA A 77 12.36 -6.97 -2.60
CA ALA A 77 12.60 -7.94 -1.54
C ALA A 77 13.06 -9.29 -2.09
N ALA A 78 12.47 -9.74 -3.21
CA ALA A 78 12.85 -10.97 -3.89
C ALA A 78 14.19 -10.89 -4.63
N SER A 79 14.58 -9.71 -5.13
CA SER A 79 15.82 -9.51 -5.90
C SER A 79 17.09 -9.35 -5.05
N THR A 80 16.99 -9.43 -3.72
CA THR A 80 18.14 -9.31 -2.81
C THR A 80 18.58 -10.67 -2.22
N ASN A 81 18.15 -11.79 -2.82
CA ASN A 81 18.51 -13.14 -2.37
C ASN A 81 19.42 -13.86 -3.36
#